data_AF-A0A0R3SUZ1-F1
#
_entry.id   AF-A0A0R3SUZ1-F1
#
_cell.length_a   1.000
_cell.length_b   1.000
_cell.length_c   1.000
_cell.angle_alpha   90.00
_cell.angle_beta   90.00
_cell.angle_gamma   90.00
#
_symmetry.space_group_name_H-M   'P 1'
#
loop_
_entity.id
_entity.type
_entity.pdbx_description
1 polymer ?
#
loop_
_entity_poly.entity_id
_entity_poly.type
_entity_poly.pdbx_seq_one_letter_code
_entity_poly.pdbx_strand_id
1 'polypeptide(L)'
;LSKSAENQFEFVQFMDSKSSSFEIVDSCPRPSEPLCLQTKFTDALFHSIQKAYSKFTSCQHIRLVVLTDGYMDLVNPNEVEIKVPEMIKEEITCIVINHSGSQVPFRLNPLKYNFTDYHVHDNKSLASCNEVANTVMKFSSCEISSTAILSIGHLSASVSLFPSPCIRPWKHLNIRRNQESRFYVEAFGFLQVNDMGHPPIVSRYTMVHSPDTDRSGGDLLKVLLESLKGSHTAAITNIYIQSLVDGGSVTTKDRQFVTHGFISESHGNGLCLSFFGEESIAVAWLGPFDFLASSGDFEGHEVYNTEKKITPFPVGSLERPSYILPAASSTIGAEFQYSSWLNNSNGPSVDVNKIFRLCKKLPEKADYFLKELNRVMSLAEVLGWAELTQAIQTLLPTHISQDLDMEMLRKVYHAARMKVV
;
A
#
# COMPACT_ATOMS: atom_id res chain seq x y z
N LEU A 1 20.36 44.83 -29.86
CA LEU A 1 20.37 45.70 -28.66
C LEU A 1 19.14 45.36 -27.82
N SER A 2 19.12 44.17 -27.21
CA SER A 2 19.63 43.89 -25.86
C SER A 2 18.73 44.45 -24.75
N LYS A 3 17.83 43.60 -24.25
CA LYS A 3 17.53 43.47 -22.82
C LYS A 3 17.04 42.04 -22.58
N SER A 4 17.92 41.27 -21.96
CA SER A 4 17.73 39.90 -21.47
C SER A 4 16.67 39.89 -20.38
N ALA A 5 15.62 39.09 -20.57
CA ALA A 5 14.79 38.61 -19.48
C ALA A 5 15.37 37.26 -19.04
N GLU A 6 16.27 37.31 -18.06
CA GLU A 6 16.62 36.14 -17.25
C GLU A 6 15.37 35.78 -16.42
N ASN A 7 14.49 34.96 -16.99
CA ASN A 7 13.54 34.19 -16.20
C ASN A 7 14.34 33.06 -15.55
N GLN A 8 14.96 33.37 -14.41
CA GLN A 8 15.52 32.36 -13.51
C GLN A 8 14.35 31.54 -12.94
N PHE A 9 14.19 30.32 -13.46
CA PHE A 9 13.31 29.29 -12.93
C PHE A 9 13.92 28.71 -11.65
N GLU A 10 13.67 29.34 -10.50
CA GLU A 10 14.03 28.78 -9.20
C GLU A 10 12.97 27.79 -8.71
N PHE A 11 13.19 26.50 -8.94
CA PHE A 11 12.45 25.43 -8.28
C PHE A 11 13.05 25.15 -6.89
N VAL A 12 12.60 25.93 -5.90
CA VAL A 12 13.09 25.91 -4.51
C VAL A 12 12.98 24.51 -3.87
N GLN A 13 12.02 23.67 -4.27
CA GLN A 13 11.75 22.37 -3.64
C GLN A 13 12.81 21.28 -3.88
N PHE A 14 13.63 21.37 -4.94
CA PHE A 14 14.69 20.39 -5.20
C PHE A 14 16.06 20.81 -4.66
N MET A 15 16.18 22.03 -4.15
CA MET A 15 17.43 22.63 -3.68
C MET A 15 17.56 22.63 -2.16
N ASP A 16 16.44 22.53 -1.42
CA ASP A 16 16.45 22.57 0.04
C ASP A 16 16.52 21.17 0.64
N SER A 17 17.74 20.66 0.85
CA SER A 17 18.01 19.59 1.82
C SER A 17 17.69 20.01 3.27
N LYS A 18 17.42 21.31 3.49
CA LYS A 18 17.07 21.90 4.78
C LYS A 18 15.59 21.90 5.10
N SER A 19 14.70 21.52 4.18
CA SER A 19 13.31 21.25 4.54
C SER A 19 13.21 19.84 5.15
N SER A 20 13.92 19.64 6.25
CA SER A 20 13.60 18.56 7.15
C SER A 20 12.18 18.85 7.65
N SER A 21 11.19 18.20 7.08
CA SER A 21 9.83 18.14 7.62
C SER A 21 9.83 17.33 8.91
N PHE A 22 10.63 17.76 9.89
CA PHE A 22 10.38 17.49 11.28
C PHE A 22 9.25 18.43 11.67
N GLU A 23 8.00 18.00 11.50
CA GLU A 23 6.97 18.61 12.33
C GLU A 23 7.34 18.28 13.78
N ILE A 24 7.79 19.29 14.53
CA ILE A 24 7.85 19.20 15.98
C ILE A 24 6.38 19.20 16.42
N VAL A 25 5.84 17.99 16.55
CA VAL A 25 4.40 17.78 16.72
C VAL A 25 3.87 18.32 18.06
N ASP A 26 4.73 18.53 19.06
CA ASP A 26 4.46 19.31 20.28
C ASP A 26 5.76 19.48 21.10
N SER A 27 6.10 20.71 21.49
CA SER A 27 6.86 20.97 22.72
C SER A 27 5.85 21.14 23.84
N CYS A 28 6.02 20.47 24.98
CA CYS A 28 5.13 20.60 26.14
C CYS A 28 4.85 22.10 26.42
N PRO A 29 3.58 22.55 26.52
CA PRO A 29 3.21 23.96 26.37
C PRO A 29 3.70 24.87 27.51
N ARG A 30 4.36 24.33 28.55
CA ARG A 30 4.91 25.08 29.70
C ARG A 30 6.18 24.40 30.25
N PRO A 31 7.36 24.65 29.66
CA PRO A 31 8.63 24.14 30.19
C PRO A 31 9.01 24.74 31.57
N SER A 32 8.28 25.75 32.04
CA SER A 32 8.51 26.47 33.30
C SER A 32 7.83 25.88 34.54
N GLU A 33 7.04 24.80 34.41
CA GLU A 33 6.44 24.12 35.56
C GLU A 33 7.21 22.81 35.87
N PRO A 34 8.18 22.82 36.81
CA PRO A 34 9.02 21.67 37.15
C PRO A 34 8.25 20.46 37.74
N LEU A 35 6.95 20.63 38.04
CA LEU A 35 6.13 19.65 38.75
C LEU A 35 5.37 18.67 37.84
N CYS A 36 5.27 18.94 36.52
CA CYS A 36 4.35 18.16 35.66
C CYS A 36 4.89 16.78 35.25
N LEU A 37 6.22 16.57 35.27
CA LEU A 37 6.85 15.27 35.00
C LEU A 37 7.18 14.47 36.27
N GLN A 38 7.12 15.10 37.45
CA GLN A 38 7.54 14.46 38.72
C GLN A 38 6.59 13.37 39.21
N THR A 39 5.33 13.34 38.77
CA THR A 39 4.32 12.40 39.30
C THR A 39 3.66 11.50 38.25
N LYS A 40 3.80 11.78 36.95
CA LYS A 40 3.05 11.07 35.88
C LYS A 40 3.79 10.94 34.55
N PHE A 41 5.09 10.65 34.60
CA PHE A 41 5.93 10.49 33.40
C PHE A 41 5.34 9.46 32.39
N THR A 42 4.84 8.33 32.90
CA THR A 42 4.26 7.25 32.10
C THR A 42 2.98 7.66 31.38
N ASP A 43 2.06 8.34 32.07
CA ASP A 43 0.83 8.87 31.48
C ASP A 43 1.12 9.93 30.42
N ALA A 44 2.08 10.82 30.69
CA ALA A 44 2.51 11.84 29.73
C ALA A 44 3.11 11.23 28.46
N LEU A 45 3.89 10.17 28.61
CA LEU A 45 4.48 9.40 27.50
C LEU A 45 3.38 8.73 26.67
N PHE A 46 2.44 8.04 27.32
CA PHE A 46 1.33 7.37 26.64
C PHE A 46 0.43 8.35 25.90
N HIS A 47 0.05 9.45 26.55
CA HIS A 47 -0.75 10.50 25.93
C HIS A 47 -0.05 11.12 24.72
N SER A 48 1.27 11.33 24.79
CA SER A 48 2.06 11.86 23.67
C SER A 48 2.10 10.88 22.50
N ILE A 49 2.27 9.58 22.77
CA ILE A 49 2.22 8.53 21.75
C ILE A 49 0.83 8.48 21.12
N GLN A 50 -0.24 8.42 21.92
CA GLN A 50 -1.62 8.34 21.43
C GLN A 50 -2.01 9.59 20.61
N LYS A 51 -1.59 10.78 21.05
CA LYS A 51 -1.80 12.04 20.32
C LYS A 51 -0.98 12.11 19.02
N ALA A 52 0.23 11.56 19.01
CA ALA A 52 1.02 11.46 17.78
C ALA A 52 0.37 10.48 16.80
N TYR A 53 0.00 9.28 17.26
CA TYR A 53 -0.70 8.29 16.44
C TYR A 53 -2.02 8.80 15.88
N SER A 54 -2.81 9.57 16.65
CA SER A 54 -4.07 10.12 16.14
C SER A 54 -3.89 11.17 15.04
N LYS A 55 -2.69 11.77 14.91
CA LYS A 55 -2.35 12.70 13.83
C LYS A 55 -1.95 11.97 12.54
N PHE A 56 -1.55 10.70 12.61
CA PHE A 56 -1.13 9.93 11.45
C PHE A 56 -2.17 8.89 11.04
N THR A 57 -2.64 8.96 9.79
CA THR A 57 -3.63 8.03 9.23
C THR A 57 -3.04 6.66 8.87
N SER A 58 -1.72 6.50 8.96
CA SER A 58 -0.98 5.31 8.55
C SER A 58 0.20 5.06 9.50
N CYS A 59 0.56 3.78 9.69
CA CYS A 59 1.74 3.34 10.45
C CYS A 59 3.02 4.04 9.96
N GLN A 60 3.43 5.08 10.67
CA GLN A 60 4.74 5.70 10.50
C GLN A 60 5.64 5.25 11.63
N HIS A 61 6.91 5.01 11.31
CA HIS A 61 7.91 4.75 12.33
C HIS A 61 8.10 6.02 13.18
N ILE A 62 7.71 5.94 14.46
CA ILE A 62 7.76 7.08 15.38
C ILE A 62 9.04 7.00 16.20
N ARG A 63 9.70 8.15 16.38
CA ARG A 63 10.86 8.27 17.26
C ARG A 63 10.48 9.06 18.49
N LEU A 64 10.59 8.41 19.64
CA LEU A 64 10.35 9.00 20.95
C LEU A 64 11.71 9.33 21.58
N VAL A 65 11.98 10.63 21.75
CA VAL A 65 13.21 11.10 22.41
C VAL A 65 12.85 11.55 23.84
N VAL A 66 13.44 10.88 24.82
CA VAL A 66 13.29 11.19 26.25
C VAL A 66 14.57 11.84 26.73
N LEU A 67 14.50 13.13 27.06
CA LEU A 67 15.59 13.86 27.70
C LEU A 67 15.32 13.89 29.21
N THR A 68 16.25 13.38 30.02
CA THR A 68 16.11 13.32 31.47
C THR A 68 17.45 13.61 32.15
N ASP A 69 17.42 14.16 33.37
CA ASP A 69 18.57 14.30 34.25
C ASP A 69 18.64 13.14 35.28
N GLY A 70 17.82 12.10 35.13
CA GLY A 70 17.81 10.96 36.04
C GLY A 70 17.18 11.23 37.42
N TYR A 71 16.65 12.43 37.68
CA TYR A 71 16.07 12.77 38.99
C TYR A 71 14.61 12.31 39.08
N MET A 72 14.36 11.08 39.52
CA MET A 72 13.00 10.51 39.64
C MET A 72 12.78 9.79 40.98
N ASP A 73 12.96 10.50 42.09
CA ASP A 73 12.70 9.95 43.44
C ASP A 73 11.19 9.75 43.74
N LEU A 74 10.28 10.36 42.99
CA LEU A 74 8.84 10.41 43.35
C LEU A 74 7.90 9.45 42.60
N VAL A 75 8.39 8.62 41.67
CA VAL A 75 7.53 7.67 40.93
C VAL A 75 7.21 6.45 41.78
N ASN A 76 5.93 6.16 41.98
CA ASN A 76 5.47 5.05 42.83
C ASN A 76 5.86 3.69 42.18
N PRO A 77 6.63 2.81 42.83
CA PRO A 77 7.10 1.54 42.24
C PRO A 77 5.97 0.56 41.87
N ASN A 78 4.74 0.84 42.28
CA ASN A 78 3.57 -0.01 42.02
C ASN A 78 2.82 0.34 40.71
N GLU A 79 3.20 1.41 39.99
CA GLU A 79 2.56 1.82 38.71
C GLU A 79 3.28 1.25 37.45
N VAL A 80 4.11 0.22 37.60
CA VAL A 80 5.18 -0.11 36.63
C VAL A 80 4.77 -0.98 35.43
N GLU A 81 3.52 -1.44 35.33
CA GLU A 81 3.05 -2.04 34.06
C GLU A 81 2.62 -0.95 33.06
N ILE A 82 3.61 -0.27 32.49
CA ILE A 82 3.40 0.47 31.24
C ILE A 82 3.03 -0.59 30.19
N LYS A 83 1.78 -0.63 29.75
CA LYS A 83 1.32 -1.52 28.66
C LYS A 83 1.15 -0.68 27.40
N VAL A 84 2.23 -0.56 26.63
CA VAL A 84 2.14 -0.07 25.25
C VAL A 84 1.39 -1.14 24.42
N PRO A 85 0.38 -0.79 23.62
CA PRO A 85 -0.29 -1.74 22.73
C PRO A 85 0.73 -2.48 21.87
N GLU A 86 0.60 -3.80 21.73
CA GLU A 86 1.60 -4.63 21.02
C GLU A 86 1.89 -4.12 19.60
N MET A 87 0.86 -3.64 18.89
CA MET A 87 0.99 -3.06 17.54
C MET A 87 1.97 -1.88 17.46
N ILE A 88 2.16 -1.15 18.56
CA ILE A 88 2.98 0.08 18.61
C ILE A 88 4.43 -0.24 19.01
N LYS A 89 4.69 -1.38 19.65
CA LYS A 89 6.01 -1.73 20.19
C LYS A 89 7.09 -1.92 19.13
N GLU A 90 6.69 -2.31 17.92
CA GLU A 90 7.60 -2.54 16.78
C GLU A 90 7.83 -1.28 15.93
N GLU A 91 6.95 -0.29 16.05
CA GLU A 91 6.96 0.92 15.22
C GLU A 91 7.61 2.12 15.93
N ILE A 92 7.92 2.03 17.22
CA ILE A 92 8.56 3.09 17.98
C ILE A 92 10.02 2.78 18.28
N THR A 93 10.91 3.74 17.98
CA THR A 93 12.24 3.82 18.59
C THR A 93 12.19 4.73 19.79
N CYS A 94 12.60 4.23 20.94
CA CYS A 94 12.72 5.02 22.16
C CYS A 94 14.21 5.33 22.42
N ILE A 95 14.57 6.61 22.40
CA ILE A 95 15.93 7.11 22.64
C ILE A 95 15.90 7.86 23.97
N VAL A 96 16.57 7.32 24.98
CA VAL A 96 16.71 7.96 26.29
C VAL A 96 18.09 8.58 26.39
N ILE A 97 18.14 9.90 26.58
CA ILE A 97 19.37 10.65 26.82
C ILE A 97 19.35 11.12 28.27
N ASN A 98 20.30 10.58 29.04
CA ASN A 98 20.48 10.93 30.43
C ASN A 98 21.59 11.97 30.58
N HIS A 99 21.22 13.11 31.18
CA HIS A 99 22.08 14.26 31.43
C HIS A 99 22.75 14.24 32.80
N SER A 100 22.33 13.38 33.74
CA SER A 100 23.12 13.20 34.96
C SER A 100 24.29 12.27 34.69
N GLY A 101 25.44 12.58 35.29
CA GLY A 101 26.60 11.67 35.27
C GLY A 101 26.39 10.37 36.06
N SER A 102 25.19 10.12 36.59
CA SER A 102 24.74 8.86 37.17
C SER A 102 24.18 7.93 36.11
N GLN A 103 24.24 6.61 36.36
CA GLN A 103 23.59 5.61 35.50
C GLN A 103 22.09 5.89 35.36
N VAL A 104 21.51 5.53 34.20
CA VAL A 104 20.06 5.60 33.98
C VAL A 104 19.30 5.02 35.17
N PRO A 105 18.31 5.75 35.72
CA PRO A 105 17.52 5.26 36.84
C PRO A 105 16.91 3.89 36.54
N PHE A 106 16.97 2.97 37.50
CA PHE A 106 16.37 1.63 37.38
C PHE A 106 14.88 1.67 37.00
N ARG A 107 14.20 2.80 37.25
CA ARG A 107 12.80 3.06 36.93
C ARG A 107 12.51 3.35 35.45
N LEU A 108 13.53 3.56 34.62
CA LEU A 108 13.38 3.64 33.15
C LEU A 108 13.59 2.28 32.46
N ASN A 109 14.11 1.27 33.18
CA ASN A 109 14.20 -0.11 32.68
C ASN A 109 12.85 -0.71 32.21
N PRO A 110 11.69 -0.40 32.81
CA PRO A 110 10.39 -0.82 32.29
C PRO A 110 10.13 -0.37 30.84
N LEU A 111 10.68 0.76 30.39
CA LEU A 111 10.55 1.19 28.98
C LEU A 111 11.28 0.24 28.03
N LYS A 112 12.41 -0.33 28.46
CA LYS A 112 13.16 -1.33 27.67
C LYS A 112 12.31 -2.54 27.31
N TYR A 113 11.39 -2.96 28.18
CA TYR A 113 10.49 -4.08 27.93
C TYR A 113 9.27 -3.70 27.08
N ASN A 114 9.07 -2.41 26.83
CA ASN A 114 7.94 -1.88 26.06
C ASN A 114 8.28 -1.55 24.61
N PHE A 115 9.55 -1.34 24.29
CA PHE A 115 9.99 -1.02 22.94
C PHE A 115 10.98 -2.05 22.43
N THR A 116 10.77 -2.53 21.21
CA THR A 116 11.72 -3.44 20.55
C THR A 116 13.04 -2.75 20.26
N ASP A 117 13.00 -1.46 19.95
CA ASP A 117 14.16 -0.63 19.67
C ASP A 117 14.32 0.46 20.74
N TYR A 118 15.18 0.17 21.73
CA TYR A 118 15.41 1.00 22.90
C TYR A 118 16.91 1.33 23.02
N HIS A 119 17.22 2.62 22.96
CA HIS A 119 18.58 3.13 23.07
C HIS A 119 18.73 4.01 24.30
N VAL A 120 19.82 3.80 25.02
CA VAL A 120 20.17 4.57 26.20
C VAL A 120 21.54 5.18 26.00
N HIS A 121 21.62 6.48 26.22
CA HIS A 121 22.88 7.20 26.25
C HIS A 121 23.09 7.82 27.63
N ASP A 122 23.95 7.17 28.41
CA ASP A 122 24.47 7.72 29.67
C ASP A 122 25.70 8.56 29.36
N ASN A 123 25.62 9.87 29.57
CA ASN A 123 26.78 10.74 29.35
C ASN A 123 27.17 11.50 30.61
N LYS A 124 28.41 11.27 31.06
CA LYS A 124 28.98 11.92 32.25
C LYS A 124 29.37 13.39 32.03
N SER A 125 29.35 13.88 30.79
CA SER A 125 29.84 15.23 30.44
C SER A 125 29.18 15.81 29.18
N LEU A 126 27.85 15.79 29.11
CA LEU A 126 27.14 16.49 28.04
C LEU A 126 27.22 18.01 28.29
N ALA A 127 28.25 18.65 27.73
CA ALA A 127 28.55 20.06 27.98
C ALA A 127 27.87 21.01 26.98
N SER A 128 27.40 20.51 25.83
CA SER A 128 26.82 21.32 24.77
C SER A 128 25.57 20.71 24.12
N CYS A 129 24.67 21.57 23.63
CA CYS A 129 23.47 21.14 22.87
C CYS A 129 23.82 20.35 21.60
N ASN A 130 24.98 20.61 21.00
CA ASN A 130 25.45 19.92 19.80
C ASN A 130 25.74 18.44 20.06
N GLU A 131 26.27 18.10 21.23
CA GLU A 131 26.51 16.71 21.62
C GLU A 131 25.20 15.93 21.85
N VAL A 132 24.15 16.59 22.38
CA VAL A 132 22.81 15.99 22.48
C VAL A 132 22.27 15.71 21.09
N ALA A 133 22.32 16.72 20.22
CA ALA A 133 21.83 16.61 18.84
C ALA A 133 22.56 15.48 18.09
N ASN A 134 23.89 15.42 18.18
CA ASN A 134 24.68 14.35 17.56
C ASN A 134 24.33 12.96 18.11
N THR A 135 24.08 12.86 19.41
CA THR A 135 23.61 11.62 20.05
C THR A 135 22.24 11.19 19.52
N VAL A 136 21.27 12.12 19.49
CA VAL A 136 19.94 11.85 18.90
C VAL A 136 20.09 11.43 17.44
N MET A 137 20.90 12.13 16.65
CA MET A 137 21.12 11.81 15.24
C MET A 137 21.77 10.43 15.04
N LYS A 138 22.72 10.06 15.90
CA LYS A 138 23.37 8.75 15.89
C LYS A 138 22.39 7.61 16.16
N PHE A 139 21.51 7.77 17.14
CA PHE A 139 20.49 6.75 17.46
C PHE A 139 19.24 6.84 16.59
N SER A 140 19.11 7.89 15.78
CA SER A 140 18.02 8.06 14.83
C SER A 140 18.42 7.77 13.38
N SER A 141 19.67 7.36 13.12
CA SER A 141 20.04 6.83 11.80
C SER A 141 19.35 5.50 11.56
N CYS A 142 18.63 5.39 10.43
CA CYS A 142 18.12 4.11 9.94
C CYS A 142 19.27 3.22 9.48
N GLU A 143 19.03 1.91 9.39
CA GLU A 143 20.01 0.91 8.94
C GLU A 143 20.51 1.17 7.50
N ILE A 144 19.72 1.89 6.71
CA ILE A 144 20.05 2.29 5.35
C ILE A 144 20.12 3.81 5.24
N SER A 145 21.08 4.28 4.44
CA SER A 145 21.21 5.69 4.10
C SER A 145 19.92 6.24 3.48
N SER A 146 19.59 7.49 3.81
CA SER A 146 18.52 8.22 3.12
C SER A 146 18.85 8.46 1.65
N THR A 147 20.11 8.34 1.24
CA THR A 147 20.52 8.47 -0.16
C THR A 147 20.22 7.18 -0.94
N ALA A 148 19.73 7.31 -2.16
CA ALA A 148 19.51 6.25 -3.12
C ALA A 148 20.08 6.64 -4.50
N ILE A 149 20.22 5.67 -5.39
CA ILE A 149 20.43 5.92 -6.82
C ILE A 149 19.13 5.62 -7.55
N LEU A 150 18.66 6.57 -8.35
CA LEU A 150 17.64 6.34 -9.36
C LEU A 150 18.32 6.03 -10.69
N SER A 151 17.88 4.98 -11.38
CA SER A 151 18.34 4.57 -12.70
C SER A 151 17.16 4.42 -13.64
N ILE A 152 17.22 5.02 -14.82
CA ILE A 152 16.24 4.91 -15.90
C ILE A 152 17.02 4.59 -17.17
N GLY A 153 17.15 3.30 -17.50
CA GLY A 153 18.08 2.84 -18.52
C GLY A 153 19.52 3.28 -18.20
N HIS A 154 20.11 4.11 -19.06
CA HIS A 154 21.46 4.65 -18.89
C HIS A 154 21.52 5.97 -18.10
N LEU A 155 20.37 6.55 -17.75
CA LEU A 155 20.30 7.78 -16.97
C LEU A 155 20.32 7.43 -15.48
N SER A 156 21.19 8.06 -14.70
CA SER A 156 21.25 7.84 -13.26
C SER A 156 21.37 9.14 -12.48
N ALA A 157 20.76 9.20 -11.31
CA ALA A 157 20.87 10.33 -10.38
C ALA A 157 20.94 9.85 -8.94
N SER A 158 21.71 10.56 -8.11
CA SER A 158 21.62 10.38 -6.67
C SER A 158 20.47 11.21 -6.09
N VAL A 159 19.67 10.57 -5.25
CA VAL A 159 18.46 11.11 -4.67
C VAL A 159 18.45 10.87 -3.17
N SER A 160 17.81 11.74 -2.42
CA SER A 160 17.52 11.57 -1.00
C SER A 160 16.03 11.24 -0.82
N LEU A 161 15.76 10.21 -0.04
CA LEU A 161 14.43 9.70 0.27
C LEU A 161 13.95 10.24 1.62
N PHE A 162 12.74 10.79 1.63
CA PHE A 162 12.11 11.36 2.82
C PHE A 162 10.70 10.81 3.05
N PRO A 163 10.38 10.27 4.25
CA PRO A 163 11.26 10.09 5.39
C PRO A 163 12.40 9.11 5.10
N SER A 164 13.43 9.06 5.96
CA SER A 164 14.50 8.07 5.76
C SER A 164 13.91 6.65 5.80
N PRO A 165 14.24 5.80 4.83
CA PRO A 165 13.66 4.47 4.74
C PRO A 165 14.12 3.59 5.90
N CYS A 166 13.15 2.96 6.56
CA CYS A 166 13.38 2.05 7.67
C CYS A 166 13.12 0.62 7.20
N ILE A 167 14.15 -0.24 7.28
CA ILE A 167 14.10 -1.63 6.82
C ILE A 167 13.56 -2.60 7.86
N ARG A 168 13.18 -2.11 9.05
CA ARG A 168 12.64 -2.95 10.12
C ARG A 168 11.46 -3.86 9.74
N PRO A 169 10.61 -3.55 8.75
CA PRO A 169 9.63 -4.52 8.25
C PRO A 169 10.30 -5.75 7.61
N TRP A 170 11.46 -5.58 6.99
CA TRP A 170 12.19 -6.60 6.21
C TRP A 170 13.35 -7.22 7.01
N LYS A 171 13.06 -7.71 8.23
CA LYS A 171 14.06 -8.31 9.15
C LYS A 171 14.80 -9.53 8.56
N HIS A 172 14.27 -10.11 7.48
CA HIS A 172 14.87 -11.24 6.76
C HIS A 172 16.06 -10.84 5.88
N LEU A 173 16.22 -9.55 5.56
CA LEU A 173 17.35 -9.07 4.78
C LEU A 173 18.61 -9.09 5.67
N ASN A 174 19.57 -9.94 5.32
CA ASN A 174 20.86 -10.06 6.03
C ASN A 174 21.77 -8.85 5.77
N ILE A 175 21.34 -7.66 6.17
CA ILE A 175 22.14 -6.45 6.07
C ILE A 175 23.20 -6.50 7.16
N ARG A 176 24.46 -6.54 6.75
CA ARG A 176 25.58 -6.45 7.69
C ARG A 176 25.61 -5.04 8.27
N ARG A 177 25.35 -4.90 9.58
CA ARG A 177 25.31 -3.62 10.33
C ARG A 177 26.56 -2.72 10.20
N ASN A 178 27.64 -3.20 9.58
CA ASN A 178 28.91 -2.49 9.45
C ASN A 178 29.23 -2.07 8.00
N GLN A 179 28.29 -2.21 7.06
CA GLN A 179 28.48 -1.75 5.68
C GLN A 179 27.49 -0.62 5.37
N GLU A 180 28.00 0.49 4.85
CA GLU A 180 27.15 1.56 4.32
C GLU A 180 26.34 1.00 3.15
N SER A 181 25.03 0.92 3.34
CA SER A 181 24.09 0.42 2.35
C SER A 181 23.21 1.55 1.87
N ARG A 182 22.90 1.57 0.57
CA ARG A 182 21.98 2.51 -0.05
C ARG A 182 20.99 1.80 -0.96
N PHE A 183 19.86 2.43 -1.22
CA PHE A 183 18.92 1.91 -2.21
C PHE A 183 19.39 2.17 -3.64
N TYR A 184 19.10 1.22 -4.51
CA TYR A 184 19.21 1.35 -5.96
C TYR A 184 17.82 1.11 -6.55
N VAL A 185 17.27 2.12 -7.22
CA VAL A 185 15.92 2.14 -7.78
C VAL A 185 16.05 2.13 -9.29
N GLU A 186 15.58 1.06 -9.93
CA GLU A 186 15.68 0.86 -11.37
C GLU A 186 14.30 0.92 -12.00
N ALA A 187 14.02 1.97 -12.76
CA ALA A 187 12.80 2.06 -13.56
C ALA A 187 12.91 1.13 -14.77
N PHE A 188 11.96 0.20 -14.91
CA PHE A 188 11.94 -0.78 -15.99
C PHE A 188 10.75 -0.59 -16.95
N GLY A 189 9.81 0.31 -16.63
CA GLY A 189 8.68 0.58 -17.50
C GLY A 189 7.83 1.76 -17.04
N PHE A 190 6.89 2.18 -17.88
CA PHE A 190 5.95 3.27 -17.59
C PHE A 190 4.53 2.81 -17.90
N LEU A 191 3.60 3.12 -16.99
CA LEU A 191 2.18 2.81 -17.13
C LEU A 191 1.35 4.08 -16.96
N GLN A 192 0.21 4.17 -17.63
CA GLN A 192 -0.76 5.23 -17.33
C GLN A 192 -1.21 5.14 -15.87
N VAL A 193 -1.40 6.29 -15.22
CA VAL A 193 -1.83 6.35 -13.81
C VAL A 193 -3.17 5.63 -13.61
N ASN A 194 -4.06 5.66 -14.61
CA ASN A 194 -5.33 4.95 -14.57
C ASN A 194 -5.17 3.41 -14.56
N ASP A 195 -4.18 2.89 -15.28
CA ASP A 195 -3.89 1.44 -15.29
C ASP A 195 -3.16 1.01 -14.02
N MET A 196 -2.26 1.86 -13.51
CA MET A 196 -1.61 1.64 -12.20
C MET A 196 -2.65 1.59 -11.08
N GLY A 197 -3.62 2.51 -11.09
CA GLY A 197 -4.68 2.60 -10.09
C GLY A 197 -4.14 2.94 -8.70
N HIS A 198 -4.62 2.22 -7.68
CA HIS A 198 -4.22 2.41 -6.28
C HIS A 198 -3.75 1.07 -5.68
N PRO A 199 -2.57 0.59 -6.09
CA PRO A 199 -2.04 -0.67 -5.58
C PRO A 199 -1.76 -0.53 -4.08
N PRO A 200 -1.85 -1.64 -3.32
CA PRO A 200 -1.49 -1.64 -1.91
C PRO A 200 0.01 -1.36 -1.78
N ILE A 201 0.36 -0.40 -0.93
CA ILE A 201 1.74 0.03 -0.69
C ILE A 201 2.09 -0.11 0.79
N VAL A 202 3.36 -0.41 1.07
CA VAL A 202 3.88 -0.51 2.44
C VAL A 202 4.44 0.83 2.91
N SER A 203 5.10 1.55 2.02
CA SER A 203 5.74 2.82 2.35
C SER A 203 5.83 3.76 1.15
N ARG A 204 6.00 5.04 1.46
CA ARG A 204 6.04 6.13 0.49
C ARG A 204 7.12 7.12 0.88
N TYR A 205 7.91 7.53 -0.10
CA TYR A 205 9.06 8.41 0.07
C TYR A 205 9.05 9.52 -0.96
N THR A 206 9.20 10.76 -0.50
CA THR A 206 9.48 11.91 -1.34
C THR A 206 10.93 11.83 -1.81
N MET A 207 11.14 12.01 -3.11
CA MET A 207 12.46 11.99 -3.73
C MET A 207 12.94 13.43 -3.93
N VAL A 208 14.09 13.75 -3.34
CA VAL A 208 14.76 15.06 -3.47
C VAL A 208 16.15 14.83 -4.09
N HIS A 209 16.68 15.78 -4.84
CA HIS A 209 18.03 15.66 -5.37
C HIS A 209 19.06 15.64 -4.23
N SER A 210 20.01 14.70 -4.29
CA SER A 210 21.16 14.71 -3.38
C SER A 210 22.33 15.44 -4.05
N PRO A 211 22.86 16.54 -3.45
CA PRO A 211 23.89 17.36 -4.08
C PRO A 211 25.28 16.72 -4.11
N ASP A 212 25.48 15.57 -3.45
CA ASP A 212 26.81 15.02 -3.14
C ASP A 212 27.56 14.38 -4.32
N THR A 213 26.97 14.22 -5.50
CA THR A 213 27.62 13.41 -6.55
C THR A 213 27.59 13.96 -7.98
N ASP A 214 26.61 14.76 -8.43
CA ASP A 214 26.66 15.38 -9.77
C ASP A 214 25.53 16.39 -10.02
N ARG A 215 25.84 17.53 -10.66
CA ARG A 215 24.82 18.54 -11.05
C ARG A 215 23.78 18.02 -12.06
N SER A 216 24.15 17.01 -12.87
CA SER A 216 23.28 16.41 -13.89
C SER A 216 22.08 15.65 -13.30
N GLY A 217 22.19 15.16 -12.06
CA GLY A 217 21.12 14.39 -11.42
C GLY A 217 19.87 15.22 -11.08
N GLY A 218 20.04 16.51 -10.80
CA GLY A 218 18.91 17.42 -10.54
C GLY A 218 18.06 17.66 -11.78
N ASP A 219 18.69 17.72 -12.96
CA ASP A 219 17.98 17.88 -14.23
C ASP A 219 17.21 16.61 -14.60
N LEU A 220 17.74 15.42 -14.30
CA LEU A 220 17.02 14.16 -14.53
C LEU A 220 15.70 14.11 -13.74
N LEU A 221 15.71 14.48 -12.46
CA LEU A 221 14.49 14.46 -11.65
C LEU A 221 13.44 15.45 -12.15
N LYS A 222 13.86 16.64 -12.61
CA LYS A 222 12.95 17.62 -13.20
C LYS A 222 12.35 17.09 -14.50
N VAL A 223 13.18 16.56 -15.40
CA VAL A 223 12.72 15.98 -16.66
C VAL A 223 11.76 14.82 -16.40
N LEU A 224 12.07 13.95 -15.42
CA LEU A 224 11.19 12.85 -15.05
C LEU A 224 9.84 13.37 -14.53
N LEU A 225 9.84 14.33 -13.60
CA LEU A 225 8.62 14.90 -13.06
C LEU A 225 7.73 15.49 -14.15
N GLU A 226 8.30 16.34 -15.01
CA GLU A 226 7.56 16.95 -16.13
C GLU A 226 7.08 15.91 -17.13
N SER A 227 7.88 14.86 -17.39
CA SER A 227 7.47 13.76 -18.27
C SER A 227 6.28 13.01 -17.69
N LEU A 228 6.36 12.57 -16.43
CA LEU A 228 5.28 11.82 -15.76
C LEU A 228 3.97 12.62 -15.69
N LYS A 229 4.08 13.94 -15.44
CA LYS A 229 2.94 14.87 -15.49
C LYS A 229 2.33 14.99 -16.88
N GLY A 230 3.17 15.25 -17.88
CA GLY A 230 2.75 15.48 -19.25
C GLY A 230 2.12 14.24 -19.89
N SER A 231 2.64 13.05 -19.62
CA SER A 231 2.12 11.79 -20.13
C SER A 231 1.06 11.14 -19.23
N HIS A 232 0.82 11.67 -18.04
CA HIS A 232 -0.05 11.09 -17.02
C HIS A 232 0.31 9.61 -16.70
N THR A 233 1.60 9.36 -16.53
CA THR A 233 2.14 8.02 -16.26
C THR A 233 2.82 7.92 -14.90
N ALA A 234 2.97 6.70 -14.40
CA ALA A 234 3.86 6.32 -13.32
C ALA A 234 4.96 5.39 -13.86
N ALA A 235 6.17 5.51 -13.32
CA ALA A 235 7.27 4.61 -13.66
C ALA A 235 7.27 3.41 -12.70
N ILE A 236 7.26 2.17 -13.20
CA ILE A 236 7.42 0.98 -12.36
C ILE A 236 8.91 0.75 -12.12
N THR A 237 9.26 0.38 -10.89
CA THR A 237 10.64 0.27 -10.44
C THR A 237 10.94 -1.03 -9.72
N ASN A 238 12.13 -1.55 -9.92
CA ASN A 238 12.75 -2.55 -9.04
C ASN A 238 13.57 -1.82 -7.97
N ILE A 239 13.43 -2.26 -6.72
CA ILE A 239 14.13 -1.65 -5.59
C ILE A 239 15.12 -2.69 -5.04
N TYR A 240 16.39 -2.30 -5.02
CA TYR A 240 17.49 -3.11 -4.53
C TYR A 240 18.19 -2.41 -3.37
N ILE A 241 18.87 -3.19 -2.53
CA ILE A 241 19.89 -2.71 -1.61
C ILE A 241 21.25 -2.96 -2.24
N GLN A 242 22.10 -1.95 -2.20
CA GLN A 242 23.47 -2.03 -2.66
C GLN A 242 24.42 -1.66 -1.53
N SER A 243 25.33 -2.58 -1.21
CA SER A 243 26.42 -2.37 -0.24
C SER A 243 27.55 -1.57 -0.90
N LEU A 244 28.07 -0.56 -0.22
CA LEU A 244 29.23 0.20 -0.65
C LEU A 244 30.49 -0.56 -0.23
N VAL A 245 31.16 -1.22 -1.17
CA VAL A 245 32.49 -1.82 -0.92
C VAL A 245 33.55 -0.74 -1.15
N ASP A 246 34.51 -0.63 -0.23
CA ASP A 246 35.69 0.25 -0.33
C ASP A 246 36.35 0.08 -1.71
N GLY A 247 36.41 1.17 -2.49
CA GLY A 247 37.07 1.18 -3.81
C GLY A 247 36.24 1.61 -5.02
N GLY A 248 35.05 2.23 -4.84
CA GLY A 248 34.39 3.07 -5.84
C GLY A 248 33.84 2.39 -7.12
N SER A 249 34.17 1.12 -7.36
CA SER A 249 33.64 0.36 -8.50
C SER A 249 32.34 -0.35 -8.12
N VAL A 250 31.23 0.32 -8.38
CA VAL A 250 29.87 -0.20 -8.21
C VAL A 250 29.62 -1.33 -9.22
N THR A 251 29.76 -2.60 -8.80
CA THR A 251 29.38 -3.73 -9.66
C THR A 251 27.91 -4.09 -9.47
N THR A 252 27.24 -4.53 -10.54
CA THR A 252 25.85 -5.02 -10.50
C THR A 252 25.67 -6.29 -9.65
N LYS A 253 26.78 -6.94 -9.28
CA LYS A 253 26.80 -8.23 -8.56
C LYS A 253 26.48 -8.13 -7.07
N ASP A 254 26.55 -6.93 -6.49
CA ASP A 254 26.32 -6.71 -5.04
C ASP A 254 24.93 -6.14 -4.74
N ARG A 255 23.97 -6.31 -5.66
CA ARG A 255 22.58 -5.86 -5.48
C ARG A 255 21.72 -6.98 -4.92
N GLN A 256 21.06 -6.72 -3.81
CA GLN A 256 20.03 -7.59 -3.25
C GLN A 256 18.65 -7.01 -3.56
N PHE A 257 17.81 -7.77 -4.24
CA PHE A 257 16.43 -7.36 -4.51
C PHE A 257 15.62 -7.27 -3.22
N VAL A 258 14.81 -6.21 -3.09
CA VAL A 258 13.93 -5.97 -1.93
C VAL A 258 12.47 -6.15 -2.33
N THR A 259 12.01 -5.33 -3.27
CA THR A 259 10.62 -5.33 -3.72
C THR A 259 10.50 -4.53 -5.02
N HIS A 260 9.32 -4.62 -5.63
CA HIS A 260 8.90 -3.72 -6.70
C HIS A 260 8.24 -2.47 -6.11
N GLY A 261 8.14 -1.42 -6.91
CA GLY A 261 7.49 -0.18 -6.52
C GLY A 261 7.14 0.65 -7.73
N PHE A 262 6.77 1.90 -7.50
CA PHE A 262 6.53 2.85 -8.57
C PHE A 262 6.86 4.27 -8.14
N ILE A 263 7.25 5.07 -9.13
CA ILE A 263 7.46 6.51 -9.01
C ILE A 263 6.28 7.22 -9.66
N SER A 264 5.69 8.14 -8.91
CA SER A 264 4.55 8.95 -9.34
C SER A 264 4.73 10.40 -8.92
N GLU A 265 3.94 11.28 -9.52
CA GLU A 265 3.80 12.66 -9.06
C GLU A 265 3.10 12.70 -7.68
N SER A 266 3.64 13.49 -6.75
CA SER A 266 2.95 13.82 -5.50
C SER A 266 2.11 15.10 -5.60
N HIS A 267 1.08 15.18 -4.75
CA HIS A 267 0.33 16.41 -4.47
C HIS A 267 1.26 17.44 -3.84
N GLY A 268 1.90 18.26 -4.66
CA GLY A 268 2.98 19.16 -4.23
C GLY A 268 4.08 19.38 -5.26
N ASN A 269 3.91 18.88 -6.49
CA ASN A 269 4.87 19.05 -7.58
C ASN A 269 6.21 18.36 -7.29
N GLY A 270 6.17 17.19 -6.66
CA GLY A 270 7.36 16.40 -6.32
C GLY A 270 7.28 14.99 -6.89
N LEU A 271 8.41 14.29 -6.84
CA LEU A 271 8.47 12.87 -7.16
C LEU A 271 8.29 12.05 -5.90
N CYS A 272 7.53 10.97 -6.04
CA CYS A 272 7.17 10.10 -4.94
C CYS A 272 7.40 8.64 -5.30
N LEU A 273 8.29 7.99 -4.56
CA LEU A 273 8.58 6.58 -4.67
C LEU A 273 7.71 5.80 -3.67
N SER A 274 6.92 4.86 -4.17
CA SER A 274 6.08 3.99 -3.34
C SER A 274 6.54 2.55 -3.47
N PHE A 275 6.63 1.84 -2.34
CA PHE A 275 7.07 0.45 -2.28
C PHE A 275 5.85 -0.46 -2.17
N PHE A 276 5.88 -1.58 -2.90
CA PHE A 276 4.90 -2.64 -2.71
C PHE A 276 5.23 -3.49 -1.48
N GLY A 277 4.36 -4.47 -1.21
CA GLY A 277 4.57 -5.50 -0.20
C GLY A 277 5.92 -6.20 -0.31
N GLU A 278 6.42 -6.72 0.81
CA GLU A 278 7.49 -7.72 0.79
C GLU A 278 7.09 -8.88 -0.13
N GLU A 279 8.00 -9.32 -0.99
CA GLU A 279 7.74 -10.40 -1.98
C GLU A 279 6.54 -10.15 -2.91
N SER A 280 6.11 -8.89 -3.10
CA SER A 280 5.03 -8.57 -4.03
C SER A 280 5.49 -8.80 -5.47
N ILE A 281 5.19 -9.98 -6.01
CA ILE A 281 5.52 -10.36 -7.40
C ILE A 281 4.47 -9.89 -8.42
N ALA A 282 3.31 -9.41 -7.95
CA ALA A 282 2.18 -9.06 -8.80
C ALA A 282 1.25 -8.03 -8.15
N VAL A 283 0.54 -7.29 -9.00
CA VAL A 283 -0.67 -6.55 -8.63
C VAL A 283 -1.83 -7.18 -9.38
N ALA A 284 -2.95 -7.44 -8.72
CA ALA A 284 -4.03 -8.28 -9.26
C ALA A 284 -4.51 -7.87 -10.66
N TRP A 285 -4.61 -6.57 -10.93
CA TRP A 285 -5.03 -6.04 -12.22
C TRP A 285 -3.88 -5.76 -13.21
N LEU A 286 -2.61 -5.84 -12.78
CA LEU A 286 -1.45 -5.75 -13.67
C LEU A 286 -0.89 -7.13 -14.03
N GLY A 287 -1.19 -8.15 -13.23
CA GLY A 287 -0.55 -9.45 -13.31
C GLY A 287 0.84 -9.46 -12.67
N PRO A 288 1.60 -10.54 -12.85
CA PRO A 288 2.96 -10.65 -12.36
C PRO A 288 3.91 -9.69 -13.10
N PHE A 289 4.79 -9.02 -12.36
CA PHE A 289 5.68 -8.00 -12.90
C PHE A 289 6.69 -8.55 -13.91
N ASP A 290 7.11 -9.81 -13.76
CA ASP A 290 8.02 -10.49 -14.68
C ASP A 290 7.45 -10.67 -16.10
N PHE A 291 6.13 -10.57 -16.27
CA PHE A 291 5.45 -10.66 -17.57
C PHE A 291 5.11 -9.29 -18.16
N LEU A 292 5.44 -8.20 -17.47
CA LEU A 292 5.31 -6.87 -18.06
C LEU A 292 6.44 -6.66 -19.07
N ALA A 293 6.06 -6.34 -20.30
CA ALA A 293 6.98 -6.12 -21.40
C ALA A 293 6.66 -4.80 -22.12
N SER A 294 7.58 -4.38 -22.99
CA SER A 294 7.35 -3.21 -23.82
C SER A 294 6.20 -3.48 -24.78
N SER A 295 5.36 -2.48 -25.05
CA SER A 295 4.32 -2.59 -26.08
C SER A 295 4.90 -2.90 -27.47
N GLY A 296 6.17 -2.53 -27.71
CA GLY A 296 6.88 -2.84 -28.96
C GLY A 296 7.27 -4.30 -29.14
N ASP A 297 7.26 -5.11 -28.07
CA ASP A 297 7.62 -6.53 -28.15
C ASP A 297 6.45 -7.40 -28.66
N PHE A 298 5.24 -6.84 -28.72
CA PHE A 298 4.04 -7.54 -29.18
C PHE A 298 3.84 -7.35 -30.69
N GLU A 299 4.21 -8.36 -31.47
CA GLU A 299 4.01 -8.35 -32.93
C GLU A 299 2.52 -8.40 -33.32
N GLY A 300 2.13 -7.57 -34.29
CA GLY A 300 0.90 -7.75 -35.07
C GLY A 300 -0.40 -7.16 -34.50
N HIS A 301 -0.43 -6.67 -33.26
CA HIS A 301 -1.62 -6.05 -32.66
C HIS A 301 -1.29 -4.82 -31.82
N GLU A 302 -2.07 -3.74 -31.94
CA GLU A 302 -2.02 -2.62 -31.00
C GLU A 302 -2.58 -3.07 -29.65
N VAL A 303 -1.71 -3.54 -28.76
CA VAL A 303 -2.08 -4.02 -27.41
C VAL A 303 -2.27 -2.84 -26.44
N TYR A 304 -1.60 -1.72 -26.69
CA TYR A 304 -1.65 -0.53 -25.85
C TYR A 304 -1.69 0.74 -26.70
N ASN A 305 -2.77 1.52 -26.59
CA ASN A 305 -2.92 2.79 -27.27
C ASN A 305 -3.77 3.75 -26.43
N THR A 306 -3.11 4.75 -25.86
CA THR A 306 -3.74 5.76 -24.99
C THR A 306 -4.78 6.60 -25.73
N GLU A 307 -4.53 6.97 -27.00
CA GLU A 307 -5.45 7.79 -27.81
C GLU A 307 -6.72 7.02 -28.17
N LYS A 308 -6.58 5.74 -28.53
CA LYS A 308 -7.69 4.85 -28.86
C LYS A 308 -8.34 4.21 -27.62
N LYS A 309 -7.84 4.53 -26.42
CA LYS A 309 -8.27 3.93 -25.14
C LYS A 309 -8.19 2.39 -25.13
N ILE A 310 -7.18 1.85 -25.79
CA ILE A 310 -6.90 0.41 -25.80
C ILE A 310 -5.86 0.16 -24.71
N THR A 311 -6.20 -0.69 -23.74
CA THR A 311 -5.30 -1.09 -22.65
C THR A 311 -5.48 -2.58 -22.36
N PRO A 312 -4.41 -3.35 -22.05
CA PRO A 312 -4.51 -4.73 -21.62
C PRO A 312 -4.93 -4.83 -20.14
N PHE A 313 -5.03 -3.70 -19.43
CA PHE A 313 -5.38 -3.64 -18.02
C PHE A 313 -6.86 -3.21 -17.85
N PRO A 314 -7.56 -3.71 -16.80
CA PRO A 314 -7.10 -4.66 -15.80
C PRO A 314 -7.02 -6.10 -16.35
N VAL A 315 -6.00 -6.86 -15.94
CA VAL A 315 -5.92 -8.30 -16.18
C VAL A 315 -7.06 -8.99 -15.43
N GLY A 316 -7.91 -9.72 -16.16
CA GLY A 316 -9.03 -10.45 -15.58
C GLY A 316 -8.58 -11.63 -14.72
N SER A 317 -9.28 -11.89 -13.63
CA SER A 317 -9.04 -13.09 -12.81
C SER A 317 -9.52 -14.36 -13.51
N LEU A 318 -8.81 -15.47 -13.30
CA LEU A 318 -9.21 -16.80 -13.76
C LEU A 318 -10.53 -17.24 -13.09
N GLU A 319 -10.66 -16.98 -11.79
CA GLU A 319 -11.87 -17.26 -11.02
C GLU A 319 -12.72 -16.00 -10.87
N ARG A 320 -14.03 -16.11 -11.11
CA ARG A 320 -14.96 -14.99 -10.98
C ARG A 320 -15.37 -14.80 -9.51
N PRO A 321 -15.16 -13.62 -8.91
CA PRO A 321 -15.72 -13.31 -7.61
C PRO A 321 -17.24 -13.43 -7.62
N SER A 322 -17.82 -13.81 -6.49
CA SER A 322 -19.25 -14.11 -6.34
C SER A 322 -20.20 -12.94 -6.65
N TYR A 323 -19.70 -11.71 -6.62
CA TYR A 323 -20.47 -10.49 -6.88
C TYR A 323 -20.40 -10.02 -8.35
N ILE A 324 -19.55 -10.59 -9.20
CA ILE A 324 -19.48 -10.21 -10.61
C ILE A 324 -20.59 -10.91 -11.39
N LEU A 325 -21.47 -10.12 -11.99
CA LEU A 325 -22.58 -10.63 -12.80
C LEU A 325 -22.08 -11.17 -14.16
N PRO A 326 -22.70 -12.22 -14.72
CA PRO A 326 -22.28 -12.84 -15.97
C PRO A 326 -22.24 -11.91 -17.21
N ALA A 327 -22.91 -10.75 -17.16
CA ALA A 327 -22.99 -9.82 -18.29
C ALA A 327 -21.84 -8.81 -18.37
N ALA A 328 -20.92 -8.79 -17.38
CA ALA A 328 -19.91 -7.73 -17.24
C ALA A 328 -18.48 -8.12 -17.68
N SER A 329 -18.26 -9.34 -18.21
CA SER A 329 -16.91 -9.80 -18.57
C SER A 329 -16.87 -10.61 -19.87
N SER A 330 -15.86 -10.31 -20.69
CA SER A 330 -15.58 -10.89 -22.01
C SER A 330 -14.74 -12.18 -21.96
N THR A 331 -14.45 -12.76 -20.79
CA THR A 331 -13.62 -13.97 -20.70
C THR A 331 -14.42 -15.27 -20.73
N ILE A 332 -13.89 -16.21 -21.53
CA ILE A 332 -14.40 -17.55 -21.84
C ILE A 332 -14.31 -18.46 -20.61
N GLY A 333 -15.37 -19.24 -20.36
CA GLY A 333 -15.29 -20.44 -19.51
C GLY A 333 -15.84 -20.30 -18.10
N ALA A 334 -17.17 -20.25 -17.97
CA ALA A 334 -18.01 -20.78 -16.88
C ALA A 334 -19.24 -19.88 -16.69
N GLU A 335 -20.41 -20.35 -17.10
CA GLU A 335 -21.73 -19.74 -16.81
C GLU A 335 -22.14 -19.96 -15.33
N PHE A 336 -21.20 -19.96 -14.39
CA PHE A 336 -21.53 -20.18 -12.97
C PHE A 336 -22.01 -18.88 -12.33
N GLN A 337 -23.25 -18.87 -11.85
CA GLN A 337 -23.85 -17.75 -11.14
C GLN A 337 -24.01 -18.09 -9.66
N TYR A 338 -23.26 -17.40 -8.79
CA TYR A 338 -23.43 -17.53 -7.34
C TYR A 338 -24.83 -17.09 -6.91
N SER A 339 -25.48 -17.93 -6.11
CA SER A 339 -26.85 -17.70 -5.61
C SER A 339 -26.88 -17.98 -4.11
N SER A 340 -27.39 -17.04 -3.31
CA SER A 340 -27.49 -17.18 -1.85
C SER A 340 -28.94 -17.03 -1.41
N TRP A 341 -29.53 -18.12 -0.90
CA TRP A 341 -30.89 -18.14 -0.35
C TRP A 341 -30.92 -18.19 1.19
N LEU A 342 -29.80 -18.45 1.85
CA LEU A 342 -29.73 -18.64 3.32
C LEU A 342 -29.83 -17.33 4.13
N ASN A 343 -29.26 -16.22 3.62
CA ASN A 343 -29.12 -14.98 4.39
C ASN A 343 -29.84 -13.77 3.76
N ASN A 344 -30.67 -14.00 2.74
CA ASN A 344 -31.42 -12.93 2.07
C ASN A 344 -32.79 -12.79 2.73
N SER A 345 -33.20 -11.56 3.09
CA SER A 345 -34.52 -11.27 3.68
C SER A 345 -35.69 -11.73 2.80
N ASN A 346 -35.47 -11.79 1.49
CA ASN A 346 -36.46 -12.28 0.53
C ASN A 346 -36.21 -13.74 0.10
N GLY A 347 -35.16 -14.40 0.63
CA GLY A 347 -34.84 -15.80 0.38
C GLY A 347 -34.91 -16.23 -1.10
N PRO A 348 -35.48 -17.41 -1.43
CA PRO A 348 -35.65 -17.87 -2.81
C PRO A 348 -36.74 -17.11 -3.57
N SER A 349 -37.57 -16.30 -2.89
CA SER A 349 -38.77 -15.71 -3.49
C SER A 349 -38.45 -14.76 -4.65
N VAL A 350 -37.30 -14.07 -4.63
CA VAL A 350 -36.87 -13.17 -5.71
C VAL A 350 -36.65 -13.95 -7.00
N ASP A 351 -35.94 -15.07 -6.90
CA ASP A 351 -35.59 -15.92 -8.03
C ASP A 351 -36.83 -16.62 -8.61
N VAL A 352 -37.69 -17.13 -7.74
CA VAL A 352 -38.97 -17.75 -8.14
C VAL A 352 -39.90 -16.72 -8.80
N ASN A 353 -40.02 -15.53 -8.22
CA ASN A 353 -40.81 -14.45 -8.81
C ASN A 353 -40.24 -13.99 -10.16
N LYS A 354 -38.92 -14.00 -10.33
CA LYS A 354 -38.27 -13.69 -11.60
C LYS A 354 -38.62 -14.72 -12.67
N ILE A 355 -38.63 -16.02 -12.35
CA ILE A 355 -39.09 -17.07 -13.26
C ILE A 355 -40.53 -16.79 -13.71
N PHE A 356 -41.46 -16.56 -12.80
CA PHE A 356 -42.86 -16.33 -13.17
C PHE A 356 -43.09 -15.02 -13.93
N ARG A 357 -42.31 -13.96 -13.64
CA ARG A 357 -42.32 -12.73 -14.44
C ARG A 357 -41.81 -12.93 -15.86
N LEU A 358 -40.80 -13.79 -16.04
CA LEU A 358 -40.26 -14.14 -17.36
C LEU A 358 -41.18 -15.10 -18.12
N CYS A 359 -41.84 -16.03 -17.41
CA CYS A 359 -42.82 -16.97 -17.98
C CYS A 359 -43.97 -16.23 -18.68
N LYS A 360 -44.49 -15.17 -18.06
CA LYS A 360 -45.54 -14.31 -18.65
C LYS A 360 -45.10 -13.55 -19.91
N LYS A 361 -43.80 -13.52 -20.23
CA LYS A 361 -43.21 -12.84 -21.39
C LYS A 361 -42.72 -13.82 -22.45
N LEU A 362 -43.16 -15.07 -22.38
CA LEU A 362 -42.91 -16.03 -23.45
C LEU A 362 -43.81 -15.72 -24.66
N PRO A 363 -43.31 -15.88 -25.90
CA PRO A 363 -41.99 -16.42 -26.27
C PRO A 363 -40.85 -15.39 -26.29
N GLU A 364 -41.14 -14.08 -26.16
CA GLU A 364 -40.16 -12.99 -26.35
C GLU A 364 -38.89 -13.09 -25.49
N LYS A 365 -38.99 -13.61 -24.26
CA LYS A 365 -37.86 -13.79 -23.32
C LYS A 365 -37.47 -15.25 -23.08
N ALA A 366 -37.67 -16.12 -24.05
CA ALA A 366 -37.41 -17.55 -23.96
C ALA A 366 -36.02 -17.89 -23.38
N ASP A 367 -34.95 -17.28 -23.90
CA ASP A 367 -33.58 -17.61 -23.48
C ASP A 367 -33.31 -17.27 -22.01
N TYR A 368 -33.75 -16.08 -21.57
CA TYR A 368 -33.61 -15.65 -20.18
C TYR A 368 -34.47 -16.50 -19.24
N PHE A 369 -35.69 -16.86 -19.66
CA PHE A 369 -36.59 -17.70 -18.89
C PHE A 369 -36.00 -19.10 -18.69
N LEU A 370 -35.55 -19.76 -19.77
CA LEU A 370 -35.01 -21.12 -19.71
C LEU A 370 -33.70 -21.18 -18.91
N LYS A 371 -32.81 -20.18 -19.04
CA LYS A 371 -31.60 -20.09 -18.22
C LYS A 371 -31.94 -19.94 -16.74
N GLU A 372 -32.87 -19.05 -16.39
CA GLU A 372 -33.24 -18.81 -15.00
C GLU A 372 -33.97 -20.01 -14.37
N LEU A 373 -34.87 -20.65 -15.12
CA LEU A 373 -35.58 -21.86 -14.70
C LEU A 373 -34.59 -22.99 -14.40
N ASN A 374 -33.68 -23.28 -15.34
CA ASN A 374 -32.64 -24.30 -15.13
C ASN A 374 -31.72 -23.96 -13.95
N ARG A 375 -31.38 -22.69 -13.73
CA ARG A 375 -30.56 -22.25 -12.58
C ARG A 375 -31.25 -22.55 -11.26
N VAL A 376 -32.51 -22.12 -11.08
CA VAL A 376 -33.26 -22.31 -9.84
C VAL A 376 -33.55 -23.79 -9.61
N MET A 377 -33.91 -24.53 -10.65
CA MET A 377 -34.14 -25.96 -10.57
C MET A 377 -32.85 -26.70 -10.17
N SER A 378 -31.71 -26.37 -10.76
CA SER A 378 -30.40 -26.97 -10.40
C SER A 378 -29.99 -26.62 -8.98
N LEU A 379 -30.20 -25.38 -8.57
CA LEU A 379 -29.89 -24.93 -7.21
C LEU A 379 -30.75 -25.64 -6.16
N ALA A 380 -32.07 -25.75 -6.41
CA ALA A 380 -32.98 -26.46 -5.52
C ALA A 380 -32.60 -27.93 -5.36
N GLU A 381 -32.14 -28.60 -6.44
CA GLU A 381 -31.63 -29.97 -6.37
C GLU A 381 -30.34 -30.10 -5.57
N VAL A 382 -29.36 -29.23 -5.81
CA VAL A 382 -28.08 -29.24 -5.07
C VAL A 382 -28.31 -29.00 -3.57
N LEU A 383 -29.29 -28.16 -3.24
CA LEU A 383 -29.70 -27.90 -1.85
C LEU A 383 -30.60 -29.00 -1.26
N GLY A 384 -31.03 -29.99 -2.06
CA GLY A 384 -31.93 -31.06 -1.62
C GLY A 384 -33.37 -30.60 -1.36
N TRP A 385 -33.80 -29.46 -1.90
CA TRP A 385 -35.12 -28.87 -1.65
C TRP A 385 -36.17 -29.34 -2.66
N ALA A 386 -36.59 -30.61 -2.51
CA ALA A 386 -37.56 -31.25 -3.42
C ALA A 386 -38.95 -30.59 -3.41
N GLU A 387 -39.36 -29.99 -2.29
CA GLU A 387 -40.66 -29.33 -2.17
C GLU A 387 -40.74 -28.08 -3.07
N LEU A 388 -39.64 -27.34 -3.20
CA LEU A 388 -39.58 -26.15 -4.05
C LEU A 388 -39.67 -26.54 -5.54
N THR A 389 -38.96 -27.59 -5.96
CA THR A 389 -39.06 -28.07 -7.34
C THR A 389 -40.47 -28.57 -7.66
N GLN A 390 -41.11 -29.32 -6.75
CA GLN A 390 -42.51 -29.75 -6.92
C GLN A 390 -43.49 -28.56 -6.99
N ALA A 391 -43.30 -27.55 -6.13
CA ALA A 391 -44.13 -26.35 -6.15
C ALA A 391 -44.00 -25.59 -7.47
N ILE A 392 -42.78 -25.41 -7.99
CA ILE A 392 -42.55 -24.78 -9.30
C ILE A 392 -43.22 -25.61 -10.41
N GLN A 393 -43.03 -26.94 -10.43
CA GLN A 393 -43.63 -27.82 -11.43
C GLN A 393 -45.17 -27.78 -11.42
N THR A 394 -45.78 -27.58 -10.25
CA THR A 394 -47.24 -27.48 -10.10
C THR A 394 -47.76 -26.11 -10.56
N LEU A 395 -47.01 -25.04 -10.29
CA LEU A 395 -47.41 -23.67 -10.61
C LEU A 395 -47.07 -23.26 -12.05
N LEU A 396 -46.08 -23.88 -12.68
CA LEU A 396 -45.64 -23.49 -14.02
C LEU A 396 -46.74 -23.65 -15.08
N PRO A 397 -47.50 -24.77 -15.15
CA PRO A 397 -48.57 -24.94 -16.14
C PRO A 397 -49.69 -23.91 -16.01
N THR A 398 -49.95 -23.39 -14.80
CA THR A 398 -51.00 -22.38 -14.58
C THR A 398 -50.58 -20.98 -15.02
N HIS A 399 -49.29 -20.75 -15.26
CA HIS A 399 -48.72 -19.45 -15.62
C HIS A 399 -48.24 -19.37 -17.08
N ILE A 400 -48.18 -20.49 -17.79
CA ILE A 400 -47.83 -20.56 -19.21
C ILE A 400 -49.04 -20.11 -20.06
N SER A 401 -48.79 -19.32 -21.10
CA SER A 401 -49.83 -18.93 -22.07
C SER A 401 -50.34 -20.16 -22.84
N GLN A 402 -51.65 -20.25 -23.05
CA GLN A 402 -52.28 -21.36 -23.78
C GLN A 402 -51.91 -21.36 -25.28
N ASP A 403 -51.49 -20.20 -25.81
CA ASP A 403 -51.12 -20.03 -27.22
C ASP A 403 -49.63 -20.29 -27.50
N LEU A 404 -48.91 -20.88 -26.54
CA LEU A 404 -47.48 -21.13 -26.68
C LEU A 404 -47.20 -22.30 -27.64
N ASP A 405 -46.23 -22.11 -28.54
CA ASP A 405 -45.79 -23.15 -29.46
C ASP A 405 -45.35 -24.43 -28.73
N MET A 406 -45.72 -25.59 -29.30
CA MET A 406 -45.45 -26.92 -28.75
C MET A 406 -43.96 -27.18 -28.56
N GLU A 407 -43.12 -26.64 -29.45
CA GLU A 407 -41.67 -26.79 -29.31
C GLU A 407 -41.12 -26.01 -28.11
N MET A 408 -41.64 -24.81 -27.87
CA MET A 408 -41.28 -24.04 -26.68
C MET A 408 -41.81 -24.70 -25.41
N LEU A 409 -43.03 -25.23 -25.44
CA LEU A 409 -43.63 -25.97 -24.32
C LEU A 409 -42.77 -27.17 -23.92
N ARG A 410 -42.25 -27.94 -24.89
CA ARG A 410 -41.30 -29.04 -24.62
C ARG A 410 -40.03 -28.56 -23.94
N LYS A 411 -39.44 -27.45 -24.40
CA LYS A 411 -38.25 -26.86 -23.78
C LYS A 411 -38.50 -26.42 -22.34
N VAL A 412 -39.67 -25.82 -22.07
CA VAL A 412 -40.08 -25.43 -20.72
C VAL A 412 -40.22 -26.65 -19.81
N TYR A 413 -40.95 -27.68 -20.24
CA TYR A 413 -41.12 -28.89 -19.44
C TYR A 413 -39.82 -29.64 -19.20
N HIS A 414 -38.94 -29.71 -20.22
CA HIS A 414 -37.61 -30.29 -20.06
C HIS A 414 -36.78 -29.52 -19.02
N ALA A 415 -36.74 -28.18 -19.09
CA ALA A 415 -36.02 -27.35 -18.11
C ALA A 415 -36.62 -27.44 -16.70
N ALA A 416 -37.94 -27.63 -16.59
CA ALA A 416 -38.64 -27.87 -15.33
C ALA A 416 -38.54 -29.32 -14.83
N ARG A 417 -37.87 -30.23 -15.57
CA ARG A 417 -37.77 -31.67 -15.27
C ARG A 417 -39.12 -32.37 -15.15
N MET A 418 -40.07 -31.90 -15.95
CA MET A 418 -41.41 -32.47 -16.06
C MET A 418 -41.47 -33.41 -17.25
N LYS A 419 -42.29 -34.46 -17.15
CA LYS A 419 -42.63 -35.27 -18.32
C LYS A 419 -43.53 -34.44 -19.23
N VAL A 420 -43.20 -34.39 -20.52
CA VAL A 420 -44.10 -33.84 -21.54
C VAL A 420 -45.30 -34.78 -21.63
N VAL A 421 -46.48 -34.29 -21.28
CA VAL A 421 -47.75 -35.03 -21.40
C VAL A 421 -48.33 -34.83 -22.79
#